data_AF-A0A7X9FXR7-F1
#
_entry.id   AF-A0A7X9FXR7-F1
#
_cell.length_a   1.000
_cell.length_b   1.000
_cell.length_c   1.000
_cell.angle_alpha   90.00
_cell.angle_beta   90.00
_cell.angle_gamma   90.00
#
_symmetry.space_group_name_H-M   'P 1'
#
loop_
_entity.id
_entity.type
_entity.pdbx_description
1 polymer ?
#
loop_
_entity_poly.entity_id
_entity_poly.type
_entity_poly.pdbx_seq_one_letter_code
_entity_poly.pdbx_strand_id
1 'polypeptide(L)' 'MVELSLKNEERALELFLKALVLNPEDSQNGLIYNNIAVIYFHREKYELSWEFAQKALQAGFKVDNNLLQALIKKLK' A
#
# COMPACT_ATOMS: atom_id res chain seq x y z
N MET A 1 -17.69 -7.83 -12.84
CA MET A 1 -17.36 -7.84 -11.40
C MET A 1 -15.99 -7.20 -11.12
N VAL A 2 -14.99 -7.34 -12.00
CA VAL A 2 -13.64 -6.74 -11.88
C VAL A 2 -13.68 -5.19 -11.84
N GLU A 3 -14.54 -4.56 -12.63
CA GLU A 3 -14.65 -3.09 -12.73
C GLU A 3 -15.04 -2.41 -11.39
N LEU A 4 -15.89 -3.05 -10.58
CA LEU A 4 -16.28 -2.53 -9.27
C LEU A 4 -15.11 -2.57 -8.28
N SER A 5 -14.24 -3.60 -8.34
CA SER A 5 -13.04 -3.70 -7.51
C SER A 5 -12.07 -2.56 -7.84
N LEU A 6 -11.78 -2.36 -9.13
CA LEU A 6 -10.84 -1.33 -9.58
C LEU A 6 -11.31 0.09 -9.23
N LYS A 7 -12.61 0.38 -9.43
CA LYS A 7 -13.20 1.66 -9.07
C LYS A 7 -13.11 1.94 -7.56
N ASN A 8 -13.26 0.91 -6.74
CA ASN A 8 -13.12 1.03 -5.30
C ASN A 8 -11.66 1.22 -4.88
N GLU A 9 -10.71 0.53 -5.53
CA GLU A 9 -9.28 0.70 -5.29
C GLU A 9 -8.77 2.10 -5.67
N GLU A 10 -9.26 2.68 -6.77
CA GLU A 10 -8.93 4.06 -7.17
C GLU A 10 -9.39 5.07 -6.12
N ARG A 11 -10.64 4.96 -5.69
CA ARG A 11 -11.18 5.84 -4.65
C ARG A 11 -10.48 5.65 -3.31
N ALA A 12 -10.17 4.41 -2.95
CA ALA A 12 -9.42 4.09 -1.73
C ALA A 12 -8.03 4.72 -1.76
N LEU A 13 -7.31 4.57 -2.89
CA LEU A 13 -5.99 5.16 -3.08
C LEU A 13 -6.04 6.69 -2.95
N GLU A 14 -7.04 7.35 -3.55
CA GLU A 14 -7.22 8.80 -3.43
C GLU A 14 -7.43 9.25 -1.97
N LEU A 15 -8.27 8.53 -1.22
CA LEU A 15 -8.53 8.83 0.20
C LEU A 15 -7.29 8.62 1.06
N PHE A 16 -6.53 7.54 0.82
CA PHE A 16 -5.29 7.26 1.53
C PHE A 16 -4.23 8.33 1.27
N LEU A 17 -4.04 8.74 0.02
CA LEU A 17 -3.10 9.82 -0.32
C LEU A 17 -3.50 11.16 0.29
N LYS A 18 -4.81 11.49 0.29
CA LYS A 18 -5.32 12.69 0.97
C LYS A 18 -5.06 12.64 2.48
N ALA A 19 -5.25 11.50 3.13
CA ALA A 19 -4.97 11.33 4.56
C ALA A 19 -3.49 11.57 4.87
N LEU A 20 -2.58 11.06 4.05
CA LEU A 20 -1.14 11.28 4.20
C LEU A 20 -0.73 12.74 3.99
N VAL A 21 -1.44 13.49 3.13
CA VAL A 21 -1.19 14.94 2.96
C VAL A 21 -1.66 15.74 4.18
N LEU A 22 -2.79 15.34 4.78
CA LEU A 22 -3.34 16.04 5.95
C LEU A 22 -2.48 15.82 7.20
N ASN A 23 -2.02 14.58 7.42
CA ASN A 23 -1.25 14.21 8.60
C ASN A 23 -0.02 13.37 8.19
N PRO A 24 1.03 13.97 7.61
CA PRO A 24 2.18 13.23 7.08
C PRO A 24 3.01 12.51 8.13
N GLU A 25 3.05 13.04 9.37
CA GLU A 25 3.87 12.52 10.47
C GLU A 25 3.08 11.67 11.47
N ASP A 26 1.83 11.31 11.15
CA ASP A 26 1.05 10.45 12.05
C ASP A 26 1.68 9.05 12.11
N SER A 27 2.13 8.67 13.31
CA SER A 27 2.64 7.33 13.62
C SER A 27 1.66 6.20 13.24
N GLN A 28 0.37 6.50 13.09
CA GLN A 28 -0.67 5.55 12.68
C GLN A 28 -0.80 5.39 11.16
N ASN A 29 -0.03 6.14 10.36
CA ASN A 29 -0.03 6.02 8.90
C ASN A 29 0.44 4.65 8.40
N GLY A 30 1.03 3.80 9.26
CA GLY A 30 1.48 2.48 8.87
C GLY A 30 0.40 1.60 8.22
N LEU A 31 -0.85 1.66 8.71
CA LEU A 31 -1.98 0.97 8.06
C LEU A 31 -2.28 1.54 6.67
N ILE A 32 -2.22 2.86 6.53
CA ILE A 32 -2.48 3.56 5.26
C ILE A 32 -1.42 3.17 4.23
N TYR A 33 -0.14 3.19 4.61
CA TYR A 33 0.95 2.75 3.76
C TYR A 33 0.78 1.29 3.32
N ASN A 34 0.37 0.40 4.22
CA ASN A 34 0.12 -1.00 3.86
C ASN A 34 -1.02 -1.16 2.85
N ASN A 35 -2.12 -0.41 3.01
CA ASN A 35 -3.24 -0.48 2.07
C ASN A 35 -2.86 0.05 0.69
N ILE A 36 -2.05 1.12 0.63
CA ILE A 36 -1.49 1.62 -0.64
C ILE A 36 -0.58 0.56 -1.27
N ALA A 37 0.25 -0.12 -0.48
CA ALA A 37 1.12 -1.19 -0.96
C ALA A 37 0.31 -2.33 -1.61
N VAL A 38 -0.78 -2.76 -0.98
CA VAL A 38 -1.69 -3.79 -1.51
C VAL A 38 -2.33 -3.34 -2.83
N ILE A 39 -2.82 -2.10 -2.91
CA ILE A 39 -3.41 -1.56 -4.14
C ILE A 39 -2.38 -1.55 -5.28
N TYR A 40 -1.15 -1.11 -5.03
CA TYR A 40 -0.10 -1.13 -6.05
C TYR A 40 0.33 -2.54 -6.44
N PHE A 41 0.27 -3.51 -5.52
CA PHE A 41 0.51 -4.91 -5.82
C PHE A 41 -0.54 -5.46 -6.80
N HIS A 42 -1.83 -5.19 -6.55
CA HIS A 42 -2.92 -5.58 -7.46
C HIS A 42 -2.83 -4.93 -8.84
N ARG A 43 -2.21 -3.75 -8.91
CA ARG A 43 -1.94 -3.02 -10.17
C ARG A 43 -0.62 -3.41 -10.84
N GLU A 44 0.05 -4.44 -10.32
CA GLU A 44 1.35 -4.91 -10.81
C GLU A 44 2.47 -3.85 -10.78
N LYS A 45 2.29 -2.79 -9.97
CA LYS A 45 3.30 -1.75 -9.74
C LYS A 45 4.16 -2.16 -8.55
N TYR A 46 4.97 -3.20 -8.72
CA TYR A 46 5.65 -3.87 -7.63
C TYR A 46 6.69 -2.98 -6.91
N GLU A 47 7.35 -2.07 -7.62
CA GLU A 47 8.32 -1.14 -7.05
C GLU A 47 7.66 -0.16 -6.09
N LEU A 48 6.55 0.45 -6.51
CA LEU A 48 5.75 1.33 -5.66
C LEU A 48 5.15 0.57 -4.49
N SER A 49 4.64 -0.64 -4.74
CA SER A 49 4.12 -1.50 -3.68
C SER A 49 5.18 -1.77 -2.60
N TRP A 50 6.40 -2.08 -3.01
CA TRP A 50 7.52 -2.30 -2.09
C TRP A 50 7.90 -1.05 -1.31
N GLU A 51 7.97 0.12 -1.95
CA GLU A 51 8.25 1.39 -1.27
C GLU A 51 7.23 1.67 -0.15
N PHE A 52 5.94 1.49 -0.45
CA PHE A 52 4.87 1.69 0.54
C PHE A 52 4.86 0.60 1.62
N ALA A 53 5.18 -0.65 1.29
CA ALA A 53 5.34 -1.71 2.29
C ALA A 53 6.50 -1.39 3.26
N GLN A 54 7.61 -0.85 2.76
CA GLN A 54 8.72 -0.40 3.60
C GLN A 54 8.32 0.78 4.51
N LYS A 55 7.58 1.76 3.99
CA LYS A 55 7.03 2.86 4.81
C LYS A 55 6.10 2.36 5.91
N ALA A 56 5.27 1.37 5.62
CA ALA A 56 4.42 0.74 6.64
C ALA A 56 5.24 0.09 7.76
N LEU A 57 6.28 -0.67 7.41
CA LEU A 57 7.20 -1.28 8.38
C LEU A 57 7.94 -0.24 9.22
N GLN A 58 8.40 0.85 8.61
CA GLN A 58 9.07 1.96 9.30
C GLN A 58 8.14 2.66 10.30
N ALA A 59 6.85 2.76 9.99
CA ALA A 59 5.82 3.25 10.90
C ALA A 59 5.41 2.24 11.99
N GLY A 60 6.11 1.10 12.12
CA GLY A 60 5.83 0.07 13.11
C GLY A 60 4.62 -0.82 12.77
N PHE A 61 4.08 -0.73 11.56
CA PHE A 61 2.97 -1.57 11.14
C PHE A 61 3.45 -2.93 10.65
N LYS A 62 2.70 -3.97 11.01
CA LYS A 62 2.98 -5.34 10.58
C LYS A 62 2.41 -5.58 9.18
N VAL A 63 3.29 -5.58 8.18
CA VAL A 63 2.95 -5.97 6.80
C VAL A 63 2.83 -7.49 6.71
N ASP A 64 1.87 -7.97 5.90
CA ASP A 64 1.66 -9.40 5.68
C ASP A 64 2.89 -10.05 5.02
N ASN A 65 3.37 -11.15 5.60
CA ASN A 65 4.56 -11.85 5.12
C ASN A 65 4.38 -12.41 3.70
N ASN A 66 3.17 -12.80 3.31
CA ASN A 66 2.89 -13.28 1.96
C ASN A 66 3.05 -12.16 0.94
N LEU A 67 2.60 -10.94 1.27
CA LEU A 67 2.82 -9.76 0.42
C LEU A 67 4.32 -9.49 0.26
N LEU A 68 5.08 -9.49 1.36
CA LEU A 68 6.53 -9.27 1.32
C LEU A 68 7.25 -10.33 0.47
N GLN A 69 6.94 -11.61 0.66
CA GLN A 69 7.51 -12.69 -0.14
C GLN A 69 7.14 -12.59 -1.62
N ALA A 70 5.89 -12.25 -1.92
CA ALA A 70 5.44 -12.05 -3.30
C ALA A 70 6.18 -10.89 -3.97
N LEU A 71 6.35 -9.77 -3.27
CA LEU A 71 7.11 -8.61 -3.77
C LEU A 71 8.58 -8.95 -4.01
N ILE A 72 9.24 -9.61 -3.05
CA ILE A 72 10.63 -10.06 -3.21
C ILE A 72 10.77 -10.98 -4.42
N LYS A 73 9.80 -11.85 -4.68
CA LYS A 73 9.82 -12.73 -5.87
C LYS A 73 9.60 -11.96 -7.18
N LYS A 74 8.78 -10.91 -7.17
CA LYS A 74 8.45 -10.11 -8.36
C LYS A 74 9.52 -9.07 -8.72
N LEU A 75 10.31 -8.64 -7.75
CA LEU A 75 11.40 -7.67 -7.91
C LEU A 75 12.77 -8.31 -8.15
N LYS A 76 12.84 -9.64 -8.16
CA LYS A 76 14.02 -10.42 -8.58
C LYS A 76 14.01 -10.62 -10.09
#